data_AF-A0A0K8RGE4-F1
#
_entry.id   AF-A0A0K8RGE4-F1
#
_cell.length_a   1.000
_cell.length_b   1.000
_cell.length_c   1.000
_cell.angle_alpha   90.00
_cell.angle_beta   90.00
_cell.angle_gamma   90.00
#
_symmetry.space_group_name_H-M   'P 1'
#
loop_
_entity.id
_entity.type
_entity.pdbx_description
1 polymer ?
#
loop_
_entity_poly.entity_id
_entity_poly.type
_entity_poly.pdbx_seq_one_letter_code
_entity_poly.pdbx_strand_id
1 'polypeptide(L)'
;MKAASYAFGVCSRWRVALGSDDGKTFSGVPAAVQQIANLLGFKWDDKRDTQGCTPDDGHVMSRNGERTQYPTFSECSKKSWDERTLMSLGEQPCYKLNLSSMESPLENMTPYKFFKCSESCQNIAQRSENNACNGPSGDTEHCKTGDICKISCCPDYDKYFDETKRGAPDGMPCGEAQVCLQQVCVKLPEQRSELSTVPTDRKRYVE
;
A
#
# COMPACT_ATOMS: atom_id res chain seq x y z
N MET A 1 -13.05 -7.42 -4.69
CA MET A 1 -13.71 -6.91 -3.47
C MET A 1 -14.67 -5.80 -3.86
N LYS A 2 -15.49 -5.29 -2.94
CA LYS A 2 -16.36 -4.14 -3.19
C LYS A 2 -15.94 -2.99 -2.28
N ALA A 3 -15.72 -1.82 -2.84
CA ALA A 3 -15.36 -0.62 -2.09
C ALA A 3 -15.95 0.62 -2.78
N ALA A 4 -16.28 1.64 -1.99
CA ALA A 4 -16.82 2.89 -2.49
C ALA A 4 -16.55 4.04 -1.51
N SER A 5 -16.33 5.23 -2.04
CA SER A 5 -16.26 6.47 -1.29
C SER A 5 -16.72 7.64 -2.14
N TYR A 6 -17.05 8.75 -1.47
CA TYR A 6 -17.33 10.00 -2.16
C TYR A 6 -16.02 10.65 -2.62
N ALA A 7 -15.87 10.88 -3.92
CA ALA A 7 -14.72 11.63 -4.43
C ALA A 7 -14.67 13.03 -3.77
N PHE A 8 -13.48 13.46 -3.37
CA PHE A 8 -13.25 14.78 -2.73
C PHE A 8 -14.04 14.99 -1.42
N GLY A 9 -14.50 13.91 -0.78
CA GLY A 9 -15.37 13.97 0.39
C GLY A 9 -14.69 14.38 1.70
N VAL A 10 -13.35 14.35 1.77
CA VAL A 10 -12.58 14.38 3.03
C VAL A 10 -12.94 15.53 3.99
N CYS A 11 -13.19 16.74 3.48
CA CYS A 11 -13.55 17.93 4.28
C CYS A 11 -15.02 18.34 4.16
N SER A 12 -15.90 17.37 3.95
CA SER A 12 -17.34 17.60 3.82
C SER A 12 -18.14 16.66 4.72
N ARG A 13 -19.47 16.82 4.73
CA ARG A 13 -20.38 15.84 5.34
C ARG A 13 -20.33 14.44 4.70
N TRP A 14 -19.68 14.32 3.54
CA TRP A 14 -19.54 13.10 2.75
C TRP A 14 -18.21 12.38 2.98
N ARG A 15 -17.53 12.65 4.11
CA ARG A 15 -16.28 12.00 4.54
C ARG A 15 -16.46 10.52 4.94
N VAL A 16 -16.99 9.73 4.01
CA VAL A 16 -17.38 8.34 4.22
C VAL A 16 -16.78 7.46 3.13
N ALA A 17 -16.17 6.36 3.56
CA ALA A 17 -15.68 5.28 2.73
C ALA A 17 -16.17 3.95 3.29
N LEU A 18 -16.47 3.02 2.39
CA LEU A 18 -16.89 1.66 2.69
C LEU A 18 -16.00 0.69 1.91
N GLY A 19 -15.65 -0.42 2.54
CA GLY A 19 -14.84 -1.47 1.93
C GLY A 19 -15.20 -2.84 2.51
N SER A 20 -15.21 -3.84 1.65
CA SER A 20 -15.33 -5.25 2.06
C SER A 20 -13.94 -5.81 2.30
N ASP A 21 -13.70 -6.27 3.51
CA ASP A 21 -12.56 -7.13 3.83
C ASP A 21 -12.99 -8.59 3.77
N ASP A 22 -12.13 -9.46 3.25
CA ASP A 22 -12.35 -10.90 3.32
C ASP A 22 -12.01 -11.47 4.70
N GLY A 23 -11.45 -10.65 5.60
CA GLY A 23 -11.00 -11.03 6.94
C GLY A 23 -9.85 -12.02 6.95
N LYS A 24 -9.32 -12.33 5.76
CA LYS A 24 -8.34 -13.39 5.52
C LYS A 24 -7.04 -12.81 5.01
N THR A 25 -7.07 -12.12 3.87
CA THR A 25 -5.88 -11.51 3.27
C THR A 25 -5.65 -10.06 3.64
N PHE A 26 -6.36 -9.53 4.63
CA PHE A 26 -6.41 -8.09 4.88
C PHE A 26 -6.73 -7.34 3.59
N SER A 27 -7.61 -7.91 2.76
CA SER A 27 -7.97 -7.37 1.46
C SER A 27 -8.61 -5.97 1.62
N GLY A 28 -9.20 -5.72 2.79
CA GLY A 28 -9.69 -4.41 3.21
C GLY A 28 -8.63 -3.30 3.27
N VAL A 29 -7.34 -3.62 3.49
CA VAL A 29 -6.28 -2.61 3.59
C VAL A 29 -6.06 -1.86 2.26
N PRO A 30 -5.74 -2.53 1.12
CA PRO A 30 -5.61 -1.83 -0.15
C PRO A 30 -6.91 -1.17 -0.59
N ALA A 31 -8.07 -1.76 -0.28
CA ALA A 31 -9.36 -1.13 -0.53
C ALA A 31 -9.51 0.19 0.27
N ALA A 32 -9.12 0.20 1.55
CA ALA A 32 -9.14 1.40 2.39
C ALA A 32 -8.19 2.48 1.85
N VAL A 33 -6.98 2.11 1.42
CA VAL A 33 -6.02 3.04 0.79
C VAL A 33 -6.65 3.70 -0.45
N GLN A 34 -7.24 2.91 -1.34
CA GLN A 34 -7.94 3.43 -2.53
C GLN A 34 -9.06 4.41 -2.16
N GLN A 35 -9.92 4.04 -1.21
CA GLN A 35 -11.07 4.86 -0.86
C GLN A 35 -10.68 6.14 -0.12
N ILE A 36 -9.64 6.10 0.72
CA ILE A 36 -9.07 7.28 1.38
C ILE A 36 -8.43 8.20 0.34
N ALA A 37 -7.69 7.65 -0.62
CA ALA A 37 -7.12 8.43 -1.72
C ALA A 37 -8.23 9.13 -2.54
N ASN A 38 -9.31 8.43 -2.88
CA ASN A 38 -10.45 9.02 -3.57
C ASN A 38 -11.15 10.12 -2.73
N LEU A 39 -11.31 9.93 -1.41
CA LEU A 39 -11.81 10.98 -0.49
C LEU A 39 -10.92 12.23 -0.51
N LEU A 40 -9.60 12.02 -0.57
CA LEU A 40 -8.57 13.06 -0.64
C LEU A 40 -8.53 13.75 -2.01
N GLY A 41 -9.13 13.16 -3.04
CA GLY A 41 -9.23 13.75 -4.37
C GLY A 41 -8.24 13.19 -5.39
N PHE A 42 -7.61 12.05 -5.10
CA PHE A 42 -6.90 11.29 -6.11
C PHE A 42 -7.92 10.79 -7.15
N LYS A 43 -7.63 11.04 -8.43
CA LYS A 43 -8.42 10.51 -9.55
C LYS A 43 -8.04 9.06 -9.82
N TRP A 44 -8.99 8.32 -10.38
CA TRP A 44 -8.76 6.97 -10.88
C TRP A 44 -7.87 7.01 -12.13
N ASP A 45 -7.08 5.96 -12.33
CA ASP A 45 -6.30 5.74 -13.54
C ASP A 45 -7.21 5.13 -14.62
N ASP A 46 -8.10 5.95 -15.19
CA ASP A 46 -9.14 5.53 -16.14
C ASP A 46 -8.87 5.99 -17.59
N LYS A 47 -7.69 6.57 -17.84
CA LYS A 47 -7.29 7.09 -19.16
C LYS A 47 -6.77 5.97 -20.05
N ARG A 48 -7.66 5.43 -20.89
CA ARG A 48 -7.37 4.27 -21.77
C ARG A 48 -6.23 4.49 -22.77
N ASP A 49 -5.87 5.74 -23.07
CA ASP A 49 -4.87 6.13 -24.07
C ASP A 49 -3.56 6.65 -23.45
N THR A 50 -3.48 6.75 -22.12
CA THR A 50 -2.31 7.28 -21.42
C THR A 50 -1.60 6.17 -20.66
N GLN A 51 -0.49 5.69 -21.19
CA GLN A 51 0.33 4.66 -20.54
C GLN A 51 0.72 5.08 -19.11
N GLY A 52 0.59 4.15 -18.17
CA GLY A 52 0.82 4.39 -16.73
C GLY A 52 -0.39 4.98 -16.01
N CYS A 53 -1.48 5.28 -16.71
CA CYS A 53 -2.71 5.86 -16.16
C CYS A 53 -3.97 5.14 -16.65
N THR A 54 -3.82 3.89 -17.07
CA THR A 54 -4.91 3.01 -17.48
C THR A 54 -5.35 2.10 -16.31
N PRO A 55 -6.54 1.49 -16.42
CA PRO A 55 -6.99 0.48 -15.46
C PRO A 55 -6.14 -0.80 -15.46
N ASP A 56 -5.30 -1.00 -16.48
CA ASP A 56 -4.50 -2.21 -16.65
C ASP A 56 -3.04 -2.03 -16.19
N ASP A 57 -2.62 -0.81 -15.89
CA ASP A 57 -1.25 -0.53 -15.39
C ASP A 57 -1.04 -0.98 -13.93
N GLY A 58 -2.11 -1.27 -13.20
CA GLY A 58 -2.07 -1.97 -11.92
C GLY A 58 -1.60 -1.14 -10.71
N HIS A 59 -1.58 0.18 -10.82
CA HIS A 59 -1.33 1.09 -9.70
C HIS A 59 -2.50 1.13 -8.71
N VAL A 60 -2.29 1.78 -7.56
CA VAL A 60 -3.30 1.82 -6.48
C VAL A 60 -4.66 2.26 -6.98
N MET A 61 -4.73 3.26 -7.86
CA MET A 61 -5.98 3.82 -8.38
C MET A 61 -6.38 3.28 -9.75
N SER A 62 -5.84 2.14 -10.21
CA SER A 62 -6.22 1.54 -11.50
C SER A 62 -7.60 0.90 -11.49
N ARG A 63 -7.95 0.17 -10.43
CA ARG A 63 -9.22 -0.55 -10.36
C ARG A 63 -9.81 -0.55 -8.95
N ASN A 64 -11.03 -0.03 -8.84
CA ASN A 64 -11.72 0.12 -7.57
C ASN A 64 -12.08 -1.24 -6.94
N GLY A 65 -11.57 -1.50 -5.74
CA GLY A 65 -11.88 -2.71 -4.98
C GLY A 65 -11.22 -3.98 -5.53
N GLU A 66 -10.29 -3.85 -6.48
CA GLU A 66 -9.47 -4.95 -6.97
C GLU A 66 -8.08 -4.93 -6.34
N ARG A 67 -7.38 -6.06 -6.43
CA ARG A 67 -5.97 -6.11 -6.03
C ARG A 67 -5.15 -5.27 -6.98
N THR A 68 -4.24 -4.50 -6.41
CA THR A 68 -3.30 -3.67 -7.17
C THR A 68 -2.03 -4.49 -7.39
N GLN A 69 -1.44 -4.34 -8.58
CA GLN A 69 -0.19 -5.02 -8.93
C GLN A 69 1.00 -4.31 -8.31
N TYR A 70 0.92 -2.99 -8.19
CA TYR A 70 1.96 -2.16 -7.60
C TYR A 70 1.39 -1.38 -6.41
N PRO A 71 2.06 -1.40 -5.25
CA PRO A 71 1.63 -0.64 -4.07
C PRO A 71 2.02 0.85 -4.17
N THR A 72 1.92 1.42 -5.37
CA THR A 72 2.28 2.81 -5.67
C THR A 72 1.17 3.49 -6.45
N PHE A 73 0.99 4.78 -6.18
CA PHE A 73 0.16 5.64 -7.02
C PHE A 73 0.86 5.89 -8.36
N SER A 74 0.09 5.94 -9.45
CA SER A 74 0.56 6.41 -10.75
C SER A 74 0.94 7.89 -10.69
N GLU A 75 1.65 8.37 -11.70
CA GLU A 75 1.93 9.81 -11.86
C GLU A 75 0.65 10.62 -12.11
N CYS A 76 -0.36 10.06 -12.78
CA CYS A 76 -1.65 10.75 -12.97
C CYS A 76 -2.40 10.94 -11.65
N SER A 77 -2.42 9.90 -10.83
CA SER A 77 -3.01 9.94 -9.49
C SER A 77 -2.31 10.98 -8.61
N LYS A 78 -0.97 10.98 -8.57
CA LYS A 78 -0.18 11.99 -7.84
C LYS A 78 -0.45 13.41 -8.34
N LYS A 79 -0.45 13.62 -9.66
CA LYS A 79 -0.75 14.93 -10.26
C LYS A 79 -2.14 15.43 -9.88
N SER A 80 -3.14 14.55 -9.84
CA SER A 80 -4.50 14.95 -9.44
C SER A 80 -4.59 15.39 -7.97
N TRP A 81 -3.78 14.77 -7.10
CA TRP A 81 -3.63 15.20 -5.72
C TRP A 81 -2.95 16.56 -5.61
N ASP A 82 -1.89 16.80 -6.39
CA ASP A 82 -1.20 18.10 -6.42
C ASP A 82 -2.14 19.21 -6.91
N GLU A 83 -2.86 18.97 -8.02
CA GLU A 83 -3.89 19.87 -8.54
C GLU A 83 -4.94 20.20 -7.46
N ARG A 84 -5.43 19.18 -6.75
CA ARG A 84 -6.42 19.38 -5.69
C ARG A 84 -5.86 20.17 -4.50
N THR A 85 -4.64 19.83 -4.08
CA THR A 85 -3.96 20.52 -2.98
C THR A 85 -3.75 21.99 -3.33
N LEU A 86 -3.30 22.29 -4.55
CA LEU A 86 -3.15 23.64 -5.08
C LEU A 86 -4.48 24.41 -5.06
N MET A 87 -5.57 23.81 -5.54
CA MET A 87 -6.91 24.43 -5.51
C MET A 87 -7.42 24.68 -4.09
N SER A 88 -6.89 23.96 -3.09
CA SER A 88 -7.32 24.04 -1.69
C SER A 88 -6.38 24.89 -0.82
N LEU A 89 -5.36 25.54 -1.39
CA LEU A 89 -4.37 26.36 -0.67
C LEU A 89 -4.95 27.57 0.08
N GLY A 90 -6.23 27.89 -0.12
CA GLY A 90 -6.97 28.91 0.65
C GLY A 90 -7.80 28.38 1.81
N GLU A 91 -8.01 27.06 1.90
CA GLU A 91 -8.84 26.41 2.93
C GLU A 91 -7.94 25.74 3.97
N GLN A 92 -8.30 25.83 5.26
CA GLN A 92 -7.60 25.02 6.27
C GLN A 92 -7.91 23.54 6.04
N PRO A 93 -6.91 22.69 5.80
CA PRO A 93 -7.17 21.29 5.50
C PRO A 93 -7.64 20.58 6.77
N CYS A 94 -8.89 20.12 6.78
CA CYS A 94 -9.48 19.39 7.91
C CYS A 94 -8.78 18.06 8.23
N TYR A 95 -7.97 17.55 7.30
CA TYR A 95 -7.22 16.30 7.41
C TYR A 95 -5.80 16.52 7.96
N LYS A 96 -5.35 17.77 8.14
CA LYS A 96 -4.12 18.07 8.89
C LYS A 96 -4.42 17.90 10.38
N LEU A 97 -4.20 16.69 10.89
CA LEU A 97 -4.30 16.41 12.31
C LEU A 97 -3.02 16.82 13.04
N ASN A 98 -3.18 17.36 14.24
CA ASN A 98 -2.08 17.50 15.17
C ASN A 98 -1.83 16.12 15.83
N LEU A 99 -0.73 15.48 15.45
CA LEU A 99 -0.37 14.11 15.87
C LEU A 99 -0.03 14.00 17.36
N SER A 100 0.11 15.11 18.09
CA SER A 100 0.45 15.12 19.52
C SER A 100 -0.55 14.39 20.42
N SER A 101 -1.76 14.08 19.95
CA SER A 101 -2.82 13.43 20.74
C SER A 101 -3.23 12.04 20.26
N MET A 102 -2.55 11.46 19.26
CA MET A 102 -2.85 10.07 18.86
C MET A 102 -2.03 9.12 19.71
N GLU A 103 -2.69 8.12 20.31
CA GLU A 103 -2.00 6.89 20.73
C GLU A 103 -1.24 6.38 19.51
N SER A 104 0.07 6.20 19.64
CA SER A 104 0.86 5.61 18.58
C SER A 104 0.25 4.23 18.28
N PRO A 105 -0.15 3.95 17.03
CA PRO A 105 -0.44 2.57 16.64
C PRO A 105 0.73 1.71 17.10
N LEU A 106 0.50 0.46 17.50
CA LEU A 106 1.57 -0.48 17.82
C LEU A 106 2.52 -0.51 16.61
N GLU A 107 3.62 0.26 16.66
CA GLU A 107 4.18 1.01 15.50
C GLU A 107 4.80 0.12 14.40
N ASN A 108 4.65 -1.18 14.55
CA ASN A 108 5.46 -2.18 13.91
C ASN A 108 4.72 -3.49 13.64
N MET A 109 3.41 -3.58 13.85
CA MET A 109 2.66 -4.83 13.65
C MET A 109 2.25 -5.02 12.19
N THR A 110 3.09 -5.70 11.42
CA THR A 110 2.79 -6.12 10.04
C THR A 110 2.09 -7.48 10.02
N PRO A 111 1.37 -7.85 8.95
CA PRO A 111 0.86 -9.22 8.76
C PRO A 111 1.93 -10.29 8.99
N TYR A 112 3.15 -10.09 8.49
CA TYR A 112 4.30 -10.96 8.73
C TYR A 112 4.57 -11.21 10.23
N LYS A 113 4.55 -10.15 11.06
CA LYS A 113 4.76 -10.26 12.51
C LYS A 113 3.53 -10.80 13.24
N PHE A 114 2.33 -10.42 12.81
CA PHE A 114 1.07 -10.88 13.38
C PHE A 114 0.92 -12.39 13.31
N PHE A 115 1.21 -12.96 12.13
CA PHE A 115 1.18 -14.41 11.93
C PHE A 115 2.45 -15.13 12.40
N LYS A 116 3.40 -14.40 13.03
CA LYS A 116 4.66 -14.94 13.55
C LYS A 116 5.43 -15.77 12.51
N CYS A 117 5.42 -15.32 11.26
CA CYS A 117 6.13 -15.99 10.19
C CYS A 117 7.64 -15.87 10.46
N SER A 118 8.32 -16.95 10.87
CA SER A 118 9.71 -16.85 11.32
C SER A 118 10.75 -17.63 10.50
N GLU A 119 10.41 -18.66 9.72
CA GLU A 119 11.44 -19.64 9.33
C GLU A 119 11.52 -20.06 7.87
N SER A 120 10.43 -20.17 7.11
CA SER A 120 10.49 -20.87 5.82
C SER A 120 11.26 -20.14 4.70
N CYS A 121 11.45 -18.82 4.82
CA CYS A 121 12.11 -18.03 3.77
C CYS A 121 13.29 -17.15 4.21
N GLN A 122 13.67 -17.13 5.49
CA GLN A 122 14.92 -16.47 5.91
C GLN A 122 16.14 -17.07 5.19
N ASN A 123 16.14 -18.39 5.01
CA ASN A 123 17.19 -19.10 4.27
C ASN A 123 17.17 -18.80 2.76
N ILE A 124 16.06 -18.31 2.20
CA ILE A 124 15.97 -17.88 0.80
C ILE A 124 16.54 -16.46 0.63
N ALA A 125 16.24 -15.57 1.58
CA ALA A 125 16.78 -14.21 1.61
C ALA A 125 18.30 -14.15 1.89
N GLN A 126 18.87 -15.16 2.57
CA GLN A 126 20.34 -15.30 2.70
C GLN A 126 20.97 -16.06 1.51
N ARG A 127 20.23 -16.95 0.83
CA ARG A 127 20.70 -17.67 -0.37
C ARG A 127 20.62 -16.87 -1.66
N SER A 128 20.01 -15.69 -1.65
CA SER A 128 19.94 -14.82 -2.84
C SER A 128 21.30 -14.28 -3.30
N GLU A 129 22.36 -14.43 -2.50
CA GLU A 129 23.73 -14.24 -2.98
C GLU A 129 24.22 -15.40 -3.90
N ASN A 130 23.54 -16.55 -3.89
CA ASN A 130 23.94 -17.80 -4.56
C ASN A 130 22.84 -18.47 -5.40
N ASN A 131 21.89 -17.71 -5.97
CA ASN A 131 20.98 -18.13 -7.07
C ASN A 131 20.22 -19.47 -6.92
N ALA A 132 20.07 -20.05 -5.73
CA ALA A 132 19.44 -21.37 -5.56
C ALA A 132 18.46 -21.39 -4.38
N CYS A 133 17.17 -21.17 -4.65
CA CYS A 133 16.12 -21.58 -3.72
C CYS A 133 16.00 -23.11 -3.76
N ASN A 134 16.32 -23.78 -2.65
CA ASN A 134 15.88 -25.16 -2.46
C ASN A 134 14.49 -25.13 -1.81
N GLY A 135 13.45 -24.97 -2.63
CA GLY A 135 12.10 -25.38 -2.22
C GLY A 135 12.01 -26.91 -2.14
N PRO A 136 11.03 -27.48 -1.41
CA PRO A 136 10.75 -28.90 -1.49
C PRO A 136 10.46 -29.25 -2.95
N SER A 137 11.11 -30.31 -3.41
CA SER A 137 11.28 -30.75 -4.79
C SER A 137 10.02 -30.61 -5.66
N GLY A 138 10.06 -29.75 -6.68
CA GLY A 138 8.99 -29.68 -7.69
C GLY A 138 9.10 -28.50 -8.66
N ASP A 139 9.22 -27.27 -8.15
CA ASP A 139 9.04 -26.05 -8.96
C ASP A 139 10.30 -25.16 -9.00
N THR A 140 11.41 -25.70 -9.49
CA THR A 140 12.68 -24.97 -9.61
C THR A 140 12.72 -23.93 -10.75
N GLU A 141 11.65 -23.76 -11.54
CA GLU A 141 11.61 -22.76 -12.62
C GLU A 141 11.31 -21.31 -12.16
N HIS A 142 10.86 -21.10 -10.92
CA HIS A 142 10.36 -19.79 -10.48
C HIS A 142 11.26 -18.98 -9.57
N CYS A 143 12.43 -19.51 -9.18
CA CYS A 143 13.36 -18.77 -8.33
C CYS A 143 14.39 -17.99 -9.13
N LYS A 144 13.92 -16.97 -9.84
CA LYS A 144 14.75 -15.77 -10.01
C LYS A 144 14.68 -15.02 -8.68
N THR A 145 15.82 -14.53 -8.22
CA THR A 145 16.03 -13.73 -6.99
C THR A 145 15.03 -12.57 -6.80
N GLY A 146 14.27 -12.20 -7.84
CA GLY A 146 13.25 -11.15 -7.80
C GLY A 146 11.85 -11.54 -7.29
N ASP A 147 11.55 -12.82 -7.01
CA ASP A 147 10.17 -13.25 -6.74
C ASP A 147 9.90 -13.77 -5.31
N ILE A 148 10.75 -13.46 -4.31
CA ILE A 148 10.54 -13.88 -2.91
C ILE A 148 9.16 -13.48 -2.36
N CYS A 149 8.64 -12.32 -2.76
CA CYS A 149 7.33 -11.86 -2.32
C CYS A 149 6.14 -12.59 -2.98
N LYS A 150 6.40 -13.39 -4.01
CA LYS A 150 5.40 -14.23 -4.69
C LYS A 150 5.40 -15.68 -4.20
N ILE A 151 6.43 -16.08 -3.45
CA ILE A 151 6.56 -17.41 -2.84
C ILE A 151 5.75 -17.44 -1.54
N SER A 152 5.02 -18.54 -1.29
CA SER A 152 4.42 -18.74 0.03
C SER A 152 5.50 -19.12 1.03
N CYS A 153 5.67 -18.28 2.04
CA CYS A 153 6.77 -18.31 2.98
C CYS A 153 6.33 -18.48 4.43
N CYS A 154 5.02 -18.70 4.65
CA CYS A 154 4.45 -18.76 5.99
C CYS A 154 3.38 -19.86 6.05
N PRO A 155 3.74 -21.09 6.46
CA PRO A 155 2.80 -22.22 6.51
C PRO A 155 1.60 -21.97 7.43
N ASP A 156 1.78 -21.21 8.51
CA ASP A 156 0.68 -20.86 9.42
C ASP A 156 -0.24 -19.78 8.84
N TYR A 157 0.28 -18.94 7.94
CA TYR A 157 -0.53 -18.07 7.09
C TYR A 157 -1.41 -18.91 6.17
N ASP A 158 -0.84 -19.92 5.49
CA ASP A 158 -1.59 -20.78 4.57
C ASP A 158 -2.66 -21.64 5.26
N LYS A 159 -2.34 -22.22 6.42
CA LYS A 159 -3.28 -23.01 7.22
C LYS A 159 -4.50 -22.21 7.68
N TYR A 160 -4.37 -20.90 7.89
CA TYR A 160 -5.48 -20.05 8.32
C TYR A 160 -6.52 -19.83 7.22
N PHE A 161 -6.18 -20.06 5.95
CA PHE A 161 -7.02 -19.66 4.82
C PHE A 161 -7.63 -20.80 4.02
N ASP A 162 -7.28 -22.05 4.32
CA ASP A 162 -7.82 -23.27 3.68
C ASP A 162 -7.68 -23.28 2.14
N GLU A 163 -6.75 -22.45 1.63
CA GLU A 163 -6.42 -22.27 0.23
C GLU A 163 -4.90 -22.02 0.13
N THR A 164 -4.23 -22.60 -0.87
CA THR A 164 -2.84 -22.25 -1.20
C THR A 164 -2.79 -20.82 -1.73
N LYS A 165 -2.74 -19.84 -0.83
CA LYS A 165 -2.51 -18.45 -1.23
C LYS A 165 -1.07 -18.35 -1.72
N ARG A 166 -0.92 -17.78 -2.91
CA ARG A 166 0.40 -17.47 -3.49
C ARG A 166 0.88 -16.17 -2.85
N GLY A 167 2.13 -16.12 -2.39
CA GLY A 167 2.80 -14.87 -2.00
C GLY A 167 3.11 -14.72 -0.52
N ALA A 168 4.15 -13.94 -0.25
CA ALA A 168 4.59 -13.59 1.08
C ALA A 168 3.62 -12.62 1.76
N PRO A 169 3.46 -12.70 3.09
CA PRO A 169 2.66 -11.72 3.83
C PRO A 169 3.33 -10.33 3.80
N ASP A 170 2.51 -9.28 3.82
CA ASP A 170 3.00 -7.90 3.86
C ASP A 170 3.88 -7.65 5.08
N GLY A 171 4.96 -6.90 4.88
CA GLY A 171 5.98 -6.61 5.87
C GLY A 171 7.04 -7.71 6.06
N MET A 172 7.00 -8.79 5.27
CA MET A 172 8.08 -9.77 5.23
C MET A 172 9.35 -9.15 4.61
N PRO A 173 10.53 -9.27 5.23
CA PRO A 173 11.77 -8.79 4.63
C PRO A 173 12.09 -9.49 3.30
N CYS A 174 12.50 -8.72 2.29
CA CYS A 174 12.88 -9.24 0.97
C CYS A 174 14.22 -8.71 0.45
N GLY A 175 14.92 -7.89 1.24
CA GLY A 175 16.22 -7.30 0.93
C GLY A 175 16.64 -6.30 2.01
N GLU A 176 17.81 -5.67 1.84
CA GLU A 176 18.29 -4.63 2.74
C GLU A 176 17.34 -3.41 2.70
N ALA A 177 16.75 -3.06 3.84
CA ALA A 177 15.74 -2.01 3.95
C ALA A 177 14.57 -2.19 2.96
N GLN A 178 14.19 -3.43 2.64
CA GLN A 178 13.09 -3.76 1.75
C GLN A 178 12.12 -4.75 2.37
N VAL A 179 10.83 -4.59 2.07
CA VAL A 179 9.75 -5.46 2.54
C VAL A 179 8.80 -5.83 1.41
N CYS A 180 8.16 -6.99 1.53
CA CYS A 180 7.05 -7.37 0.67
C CYS A 180 5.84 -6.52 1.00
N LEU A 181 5.23 -5.95 -0.04
CA LEU A 181 3.96 -5.25 0.02
C LEU A 181 3.17 -5.62 -1.23
N GLN A 182 2.01 -6.25 -1.05
CA GLN A 182 1.18 -6.78 -2.13
C GLN A 182 1.97 -7.66 -3.11
N GLN A 183 2.80 -8.55 -2.58
CA GLN A 183 3.65 -9.48 -3.35
C GLN A 183 4.76 -8.81 -4.18
N VAL A 184 5.02 -7.52 -3.97
CA VAL A 184 6.15 -6.79 -4.58
C VAL A 184 7.17 -6.44 -3.51
N CYS A 185 8.46 -6.65 -3.81
CA CYS A 185 9.53 -6.22 -2.93
C CYS A 185 9.77 -4.71 -3.09
N VAL A 186 9.45 -3.93 -2.05
CA VAL A 186 9.54 -2.46 -2.07
C VAL A 186 10.57 -1.96 -1.06
N LYS A 187 11.23 -0.85 -1.39
CA LYS A 187 12.11 -0.15 -0.45
C LYS A 187 11.26 0.50 0.64
N LEU A 188 11.69 0.35 1.89
CA LEU A 188 11.14 1.11 2.99
C LEU A 188 11.38 2.60 2.70
N PRO A 189 10.36 3.47 2.89
CA PRO A 189 10.61 4.89 2.86
C PRO A 189 11.66 5.22 3.92
N GLU A 190 12.62 6.08 3.59
CA GLU A 190 13.49 6.68 4.59
C GLU A 190 12.60 7.23 5.71
N GLN A 191 12.98 7.00 6.98
CA GLN A 191 12.24 7.55 8.11
C GLN A 191 12.07 9.05 7.86
N ARG A 192 10.83 9.47 7.56
CA ARG A 192 10.48 10.88 7.51
C ARG A 192 10.51 11.38 8.94
N SER A 193 11.67 11.88 9.36
CA SER A 193 11.86 12.56 10.63
C SER A 193 11.08 13.88 10.71
N GLU A 194 10.58 14.39 9.59
CA GLU A 194 9.89 15.68 9.53
C GLU A 194 8.55 15.57 8.80
N LEU A 195 7.50 16.02 9.49
CA LEU A 195 6.22 16.38 8.88
C LEU A 195 6.49 17.35 7.73
N SER A 196 5.85 17.13 6.59
CA SER A 196 5.95 18.04 5.44
C SER A 196 5.67 19.48 5.89
N THR A 197 6.70 20.33 5.82
CA THR A 197 6.69 21.76 6.19
C THR A 197 5.99 22.60 5.13
N VAL A 198 4.86 22.11 4.57
CA VAL A 198 4.01 22.94 3.72
C VAL A 198 3.59 24.15 4.55
N PRO A 199 3.91 25.39 4.15
CA PRO A 199 3.71 26.59 4.97
C PRO A 199 2.28 26.66 5.48
N THR A 200 2.12 26.65 6.81
CA THR A 200 0.81 26.66 7.48
C THR A 200 0.19 28.05 7.60
N ASP A 201 0.93 29.12 7.33
CA ASP A 201 0.47 30.45 7.73
C ASP A 201 0.53 31.47 6.58
N ARG A 202 -0.65 31.83 6.05
CA ARG A 202 -0.85 33.17 5.52
C ARG A 202 -0.86 34.12 6.71
N LYS A 203 0.18 34.96 6.83
CA LYS A 203 0.04 36.25 7.53
C LYS A 203 -1.19 36.93 6.95
N ARG A 204 -2.24 37.13 7.77
CA ARG A 204 -3.34 38.02 7.43
C ARG A 204 -2.72 39.39 7.18
N TYR A 205 -2.69 39.84 5.93
CA TYR A 205 -2.61 41.26 5.68
C TYR A 205 -3.97 41.82 6.06
N VAL A 206 -3.98 42.53 7.19
CA VAL A 206 -5.06 43.43 7.58
C VAL A 206 -4.82 44.70 6.75
N GLU A 207 -5.69 44.98 5.80
CA GLU A 207 -5.94 46.35 5.33
C GLU A 207 -6.96 47.01 6.26
#